data_AF-A0A7L4ZN85-F1
#
_entry.id   AF-A0A7L4ZN85-F1
#
_cell.length_a   1.000
_cell.length_b   1.000
_cell.length_c   1.000
_cell.angle_alpha   90.00
_cell.angle_beta   90.00
_cell.angle_gamma   90.00
#
_symmetry.space_group_name_H-M   'P 1'
#
loop_
_entity.id
_entity.type
_entity.pdbx_description
1 polymer ?
#
loop_
_entity_poly.entity_id
_entity_poly.type
_entity_poly.pdbx_seq_one_letter_code
_entity_poly.pdbx_strand_id
1 'polypeptide(L)' 'MEIANEQQYIKGVNHAYLLAEYQPQLLENLLKSESRNDYFIGLQDGKRLYEKERSQSRLNELNAMQNKKSKDRGLER' A
#
# COMPACT_ATOMS: atom_id res chain seq x y z
N MET A 1 -20.34 -3.07 2.40
CA MET A 1 -20.08 -4.25 1.55
C MET A 1 -19.96 -5.41 2.51
N GLU A 2 -20.72 -6.48 2.30
CA GLU A 2 -20.71 -7.64 3.20
C GLU A 2 -19.77 -8.68 2.60
N ILE A 3 -18.74 -9.09 3.34
CA ILE A 3 -17.79 -10.12 2.94
C ILE A 3 -18.39 -11.48 3.29
N ALA A 4 -18.69 -12.30 2.28
CA ALA A 4 -19.31 -13.60 2.50
C ALA A 4 -18.28 -14.69 2.85
N ASN A 5 -17.06 -14.56 2.32
CA ASN A 5 -15.95 -15.46 2.53
C ASN A 5 -14.69 -14.70 2.95
N GLU A 6 -14.52 -14.60 4.26
CA GLU A 6 -13.40 -13.90 4.88
C GLU A 6 -12.03 -14.46 4.47
N GLN A 7 -11.90 -15.78 4.33
CA GLN A 7 -10.63 -16.40 3.92
C GLN A 7 -10.21 -15.99 2.52
N GLN A 8 -11.17 -15.87 1.59
CA GLN A 8 -10.88 -15.37 0.25
C GLN A 8 -10.51 -13.89 0.26
N TYR A 9 -11.23 -13.08 1.04
CA TYR A 9 -10.89 -11.68 1.22
C TYR A 9 -9.46 -11.50 1.74
N ILE A 10 -9.09 -12.17 2.83
CA ILE A 10 -7.74 -12.08 3.43
C ILE A 10 -6.66 -12.50 2.42
N LYS A 11 -6.88 -13.58 1.67
CA LYS A 11 -5.95 -13.99 0.60
C LYS A 11 -5.80 -12.91 -0.47
N GLY A 12 -6.92 -12.29 -0.88
CA GLY A 12 -6.92 -11.20 -1.84
C GLY A 12 -6.09 -10.01 -1.35
N VAL A 13 -6.29 -9.59 -0.10
CA VAL A 13 -5.54 -8.49 0.52
C VAL A 13 -4.04 -8.79 0.52
N ASN A 14 -3.64 -9.96 1.04
CA ASN A 14 -2.23 -10.33 1.16
C ASN A 14 -1.56 -10.45 -0.22
N HIS A 15 -2.23 -11.07 -1.18
CA HIS A 15 -1.69 -11.21 -2.53
C HIS A 15 -1.56 -9.86 -3.23
N ALA A 16 -2.57 -8.98 -3.12
CA ALA A 16 -2.47 -7.64 -3.70
C ALA A 16 -1.37 -6.81 -3.07
N TYR A 17 -1.13 -6.93 -1.76
CA TYR A 17 -0.03 -6.23 -1.11
C TYR A 17 1.33 -6.63 -1.74
N LEU A 18 1.60 -7.94 -1.84
CA LEU A 18 2.82 -8.46 -2.45
C LEU A 18 2.92 -8.09 -3.93
N LEU A 19 1.82 -8.18 -4.67
CA LEU A 19 1.81 -7.80 -6.09
C LEU A 19 2.04 -6.29 -6.27
N ALA A 20 1.49 -5.44 -5.40
CA ALA A 20 1.72 -3.99 -5.48
C ALA A 20 3.19 -3.64 -5.24
N GLU A 21 3.88 -4.41 -4.38
CA GLU A 21 5.30 -4.25 -4.10
C GLU A 21 6.20 -4.74 -5.24
N TYR A 22 5.97 -5.96 -5.74
CA TYR A 22 6.90 -6.63 -6.67
C TYR A 22 6.46 -6.65 -8.13
N GLN A 23 5.15 -6.64 -8.40
CA GLN A 23 4.58 -6.79 -9.75
C GLN A 23 3.34 -5.89 -9.97
N PRO A 24 3.47 -4.56 -9.82
CA PRO A 24 2.31 -3.64 -9.79
C PRO A 24 1.49 -3.67 -11.09
N GLN A 25 2.15 -3.88 -12.23
CA GLN A 25 1.49 -3.90 -13.53
C GLN A 25 0.62 -5.15 -13.73
N LEU A 26 1.01 -6.29 -13.12
CA LEU A 26 0.17 -7.48 -13.08
C LEU A 26 -1.08 -7.24 -12.25
N LEU A 27 -0.93 -6.60 -11.07
CA LEU A 27 -2.06 -6.23 -10.23
C LEU A 27 -3.03 -5.29 -10.94
N GLU A 28 -2.52 -4.27 -11.64
CA GLU A 28 -3.35 -3.37 -12.43
C GLU A 28 -4.14 -4.09 -13.51
N ASN A 29 -3.51 -5.03 -14.22
CA ASN A 29 -4.19 -5.81 -15.25
C ASN A 29 -5.24 -6.76 -14.65
N LEU A 30 -4.96 -7.37 -13.49
CA LEU A 30 -5.94 -8.19 -12.77
C LEU A 30 -7.15 -7.36 -12.36
N LEU A 31 -6.94 -6.16 -11.80
CA LEU A 31 -8.00 -5.28 -11.32
C LEU A 31 -8.85 -4.65 -12.42
N LYS A 32 -8.47 -4.77 -13.71
CA LYS A 32 -9.35 -4.42 -14.84
C LYS A 32 -10.50 -5.41 -15.03
N SER A 33 -10.40 -6.61 -14.45
CA SER A 33 -11.50 -7.58 -14.44
C SER A 33 -12.65 -7.06 -13.57
N GLU A 34 -13.88 -7.08 -14.07
CA GLU A 34 -15.09 -6.65 -13.34
C GLU A 34 -15.61 -7.71 -12.35
N SER A 35 -14.75 -8.62 -11.89
CA SER A 35 -15.11 -9.64 -10.91
C SER A 35 -15.43 -9.02 -9.55
N ARG A 36 -16.55 -9.42 -8.96
CA ARG A 36 -17.07 -8.90 -7.68
C ARG A 36 -17.15 -9.97 -6.59
N ASN A 37 -16.16 -10.86 -6.52
CA ASN A 37 -16.05 -11.81 -5.42
C ASN A 37 -15.18 -11.24 -4.28
N ASP A 38 -15.27 -11.83 -3.09
CA ASP A 38 -14.56 -11.37 -1.90
C ASP A 38 -13.05 -11.32 -2.09
N TYR A 39 -12.49 -12.25 -2.86
CA TYR A 39 -11.07 -12.22 -3.23
C TYR A 39 -10.69 -10.97 -4.03
N PHE A 40 -11.51 -10.59 -5.02
CA PHE A 40 -11.27 -9.39 -5.84
C PHE A 40 -11.49 -8.09 -5.05
N ILE A 41 -12.45 -8.07 -4.12
CA ILE A 41 -12.60 -6.98 -3.16
C ILE A 41 -11.33 -6.87 -2.32
N GLY A 42 -10.83 -7.99 -1.81
CA GLY A 42 -9.56 -8.06 -1.09
C GLY A 42 -8.38 -7.56 -1.92
N LEU A 43 -8.30 -7.88 -3.22
CA LEU A 43 -7.24 -7.38 -4.09
C LEU A 43 -7.26 -5.84 -4.21
N GLN A 44 -8.46 -5.25 -4.33
CA GLN A 44 -8.60 -3.79 -4.42
C GLN A 44 -8.15 -3.12 -3.12
N ASP A 45 -8.56 -3.66 -1.98
CA ASP A 45 -8.23 -3.09 -0.67
C ASP A 45 -6.76 -3.33 -0.29
N GLY A 46 -6.18 -4.47 -0.66
CA GLY A 46 -4.75 -4.74 -0.50
C GLY A 46 -3.87 -3.77 -1.29
N LYS A 47 -4.28 -3.41 -2.51
CA LYS A 47 -3.59 -2.36 -3.31
C LYS A 47 -3.60 -1.02 -2.56
N ARG A 48 -4.78 -0.60 -2.08
CA ARG A 48 -4.95 0.67 -1.35
C ARG A 48 -4.14 0.69 -0.05
N LEU A 49 -4.09 -0.45 0.65
CA LEU A 49 -3.30 -0.60 1.87
C LEU A 49 -1.81 -0.34 1.61
N TYR A 50 -1.24 -1.00 0.60
CA TYR A 50 0.15 -0.81 0.20
C TYR A 50 0.43 0.66 -0.19
N GLU A 51 -0.43 1.27 -1.01
CA GLU A 51 -0.26 2.67 -1.44
C GLU A 51 -0.29 3.66 -0.26
N LYS A 52 -1.18 3.42 0.72
CA LYS A 52 -1.26 4.22 1.94
C LYS A 52 0.00 4.09 2.78
N GLU A 53 0.47 2.87 3.02
CA GLU A 53 1.69 2.63 3.81
C GLU A 53 2.93 3.19 3.14
N ARG A 54 3.07 3.00 1.82
CA ARG A 54 4.16 3.58 1.03
C ARG A 54 4.17 5.11 1.12
N SER A 55 3.00 5.73 1.01
CA SER A 55 2.86 7.19 1.12
C SER A 55 3.24 7.68 2.52
N GLN A 56 2.78 6.99 3.56
CA GLN A 56 3.12 7.34 4.95
C GLN A 56 4.62 7.18 5.24
N SER A 57 5.22 6.08 4.78
CA SER A 57 6.67 5.85 4.90
C SER A 57 7.46 6.98 4.24
N ARG A 58 7.06 7.39 3.03
CA ARG A 58 7.69 8.49 2.31
C ARG A 58 7.59 9.82 3.04
N LEU A 59 6.43 10.13 3.64
CA LEU A 59 6.27 11.34 4.45
C LEU A 59 7.18 11.33 5.68
N ASN A 60 7.30 10.17 6.35
CA ASN A 60 8.16 10.01 7.52
C ASN A 60 9.65 10.20 7.15
N GLU A 61 10.09 9.65 6.02
CA GLU A 61 11.45 9.88 5.50
C GLU A 61 11.73 11.36 5.25
N LEU A 62 10.80 12.07 4.59
CA LEU A 62 10.93 13.49 4.30
C LEU A 62 11.03 14.33 5.59
N ASN A 63 10.18 14.05 6.57
CA ASN A 63 10.21 14.70 7.87
C ASN A 63 11.53 14.44 8.61
N ALA A 64 12.03 13.20 8.56
CA ALA A 64 13.32 12.86 9.16
C ALA A 64 14.49 13.60 8.50
N MET A 65 14.47 13.78 7.18
CA MET A 65 15.48 14.57 6.46
C MET A 65 15.42 16.06 6.82
N GLN A 66 14.22 16.64 6.95
CA GLN A 66 14.06 18.03 7.38
C GLN A 66 14.58 18.26 8.80
N ASN A 67 14.28 17.36 9.73
CA ASN A 67 14.76 17.42 11.11
C ASN A 67 16.28 17.27 11.23
N LYS A 68 16.92 16.48 10.34
CA LYS A 68 18.39 16.41 10.28
C LYS A 68 18.99 17.72 9.77
N LYS A 69 18.43 18.32 8.72
CA LYS A 69 18.90 19.61 8.17
C LYS A 69 18.77 20.77 9.16
N SER A 70 17.72 20.80 9.97
CA SER A 70 17.54 21.83 11.01
C SER A 70 18.51 21.65 12.18
N LYS A 71 18.83 20.40 12.55
CA LYS A 71 19.80 20.10 13.61
C LYS A 71 21.24 20.47 13.22
N ASP A 72 21.61 20.26 11.95
CA ASP A 72 22.95 20.56 11.44
C ASP A 72 23.25 22.07 11.41
N ARG A 73 22.25 22.89 11.02
CA ARG A 73 22.36 24.37 11.06
C ARG A 73 22.43 24.96 12.48
N GLY A 74 22.08 24.18 13.51
CA GLY A 74 22.18 24.61 14.90
C GLY A 74 23.57 24.47 15.51
N LEU A 75 24.50 23.81 14.81
CA LEU A 75 25.87 23.54 15.26
C LEU A 75 26.92 24.48 14.64
N GLU A 76 26.52 25.40 13.76
CA GLU A 76 27.39 26.45 13.18
C GLU A 76 27.43 27.75 14.03
N ARG A 77 27.49 27.64 15.36
CA ARG A 77 27.70 28.81 16.25
C ARG A 77 28.80 28.57 17.26
#